data_AF-B1KN66-F1
#
_entry.id   AF-B1KN66-F1
#
_cell.length_a   1.000
_cell.length_b   1.000
_cell.length_c   1.000
_cell.angle_alpha   90.00
_cell.angle_beta   90.00
_cell.angle_gamma   90.00
#
_symmetry.space_group_name_H-M   'P 1'
#
loop_
_entity.id
_entity.type
_entity.pdbx_description
1 polymer ?
#
loop_
_entity_poly.entity_id
_entity_poly.type
_entity_poly.pdbx_seq_one_letter_code
_entity_poly.pdbx_strand_id
1 'polypeptide(L)'
;MASLQAFLFLSVASMEPVISALLFYTLIQRDEGLEKDVVTKSSDSMFENIHAFEGDDAIDWCHIRESIKVLILAMAQIELSLTDGEHNVTNLGALFTDMADHLGEVNDFLSTQSDTPVLVMAHSTILVDKVNEGVVAFQFYDRISQRLQHVIMGLALMEEVLSSKERRTSQDAWKKLQEGIQESYSLDCERKMFDLLLKGTPVHEALKLYKEEYQKEETEDDIELF
;
A
#
# COMPACT_ATOMS: atom_id res chain seq x y z
N MET A 1 35.37 3.79 18.26
CA MET A 1 33.89 3.75 18.28
C MET A 1 33.25 4.14 16.95
N ALA A 2 33.83 5.08 16.16
CA ALA A 2 33.26 5.47 14.86
C ALA A 2 33.23 4.34 13.79
N SER A 3 34.13 3.35 13.87
CA SER A 3 34.20 2.26 12.88
C SER A 3 33.14 1.16 13.05
N LEU A 4 32.58 0.97 14.26
CA LEU A 4 31.50 -0.01 14.47
C LEU A 4 30.12 0.51 14.01
N GLN A 5 29.89 1.82 14.10
CA GLN A 5 28.65 2.45 13.62
C GLN A 5 28.53 2.40 12.09
N ALA A 6 29.64 2.60 11.37
CA ALA A 6 29.63 2.51 9.91
C ALA A 6 29.38 1.06 9.41
N PHE A 7 29.88 0.05 10.14
CA PHE A 7 29.68 -1.36 9.77
C PHE A 7 28.25 -1.85 10.03
N LEU A 8 27.59 -1.33 11.07
CA LEU A 8 26.17 -1.60 11.34
C LEU A 8 25.26 -0.95 10.29
N PHE A 9 25.56 0.26 9.81
CA PHE A 9 24.77 0.92 8.76
C PHE A 9 24.81 0.18 7.42
N LEU A 10 25.97 -0.36 7.02
CA LEU A 10 26.07 -1.12 5.77
C LEU A 10 25.42 -2.52 5.86
N SER A 11 25.36 -3.13 7.05
CA SER A 11 24.73 -4.43 7.24
C SER A 11 23.19 -4.36 7.25
N VAL A 12 22.61 -3.21 7.60
CA VAL A 12 21.15 -2.99 7.64
C VAL A 12 20.56 -2.77 6.25
N ALA A 13 21.35 -2.28 5.28
CA ALA A 13 20.93 -2.10 3.90
C ALA A 13 20.69 -3.42 3.13
N SER A 14 21.08 -4.56 3.70
CA SER A 14 20.97 -5.89 3.08
C SER A 14 19.97 -6.82 3.78
N MET A 15 19.20 -6.33 4.77
CA MET A 15 18.21 -7.12 5.50
C MET A 15 16.79 -6.80 5.06
N GLU A 16 15.92 -7.81 5.05
CA GLU A 16 14.49 -7.67 4.74
C GLU A 16 13.85 -6.51 5.52
N PRO A 17 12.94 -5.75 4.89
CA PRO A 17 12.44 -4.47 5.39
C PRO A 17 11.82 -4.54 6.79
N VAL A 18 11.29 -5.71 7.17
CA VAL A 18 10.69 -5.95 8.49
C VAL A 18 11.73 -5.92 9.62
N ILE A 19 12.94 -6.44 9.38
CA ILE A 19 14.01 -6.50 10.39
C ILE A 19 14.63 -5.11 10.61
N SER A 20 14.72 -4.32 9.53
CA SER A 20 15.19 -2.93 9.59
C SER A 20 14.28 -2.05 10.45
N ALA A 21 12.96 -2.18 10.30
CA ALA A 21 11.99 -1.45 11.12
C ALA A 21 12.03 -1.84 12.61
N LEU A 22 12.21 -3.13 12.92
CA LEU A 22 12.36 -3.62 14.30
C LEU A 22 13.66 -3.14 14.96
N LEU A 23 14.77 -3.08 14.22
CA LEU A 23 16.04 -2.55 14.71
C LEU A 23 15.97 -1.03 14.94
N PHE A 24 15.26 -0.30 14.09
CA PHE A 24 15.08 1.14 14.27
C PHE A 24 14.18 1.44 15.49
N TYR A 25 13.09 0.70 15.67
CA TYR A 25 12.21 0.82 16.84
C TYR A 25 12.93 0.50 18.15
N THR A 26 13.77 -0.55 18.17
CA THR A 26 14.56 -0.91 19.35
C THR A 26 15.69 0.07 19.65
N LEU A 27 16.27 0.72 18.63
CA LEU A 27 17.26 1.79 18.84
C LEU A 27 16.63 3.06 19.41
N ILE A 28 15.41 3.40 19.00
CA ILE A 28 14.65 4.53 19.56
C ILE A 28 14.30 4.28 21.03
N GLN A 29 13.87 3.06 21.39
CA GLN A 29 13.57 2.71 22.78
C GLN A 29 14.81 2.66 23.70
N ARG A 30 16.00 2.43 23.15
CA ARG A 30 17.24 2.34 23.94
C ARG A 30 17.78 3.70 24.39
N ASP A 31 17.42 4.79 23.70
CA ASP A 31 17.86 6.14 24.04
C ASP A 31 17.01 6.78 25.16
N GLU A 32 15.77 6.32 25.35
CA GLU A 32 14.88 6.80 26.43
C GLU A 32 15.11 6.11 27.80
N GLY A 33 15.99 5.11 27.86
CA GLY A 33 16.19 4.26 29.04
C GLY A 33 17.29 4.68 30.04
N LEU A 34 17.94 5.83 29.88
CA LEU A 34 19.16 6.18 30.64
C LEU A 34 19.05 7.33 31.65
N GLU A 35 17.84 7.77 32.03
CA GLU A 35 17.72 8.89 33.00
C GLU A 35 16.65 8.70 34.07
N LYS A 36 16.60 7.56 34.77
CA LYS A 36 15.91 7.47 36.08
C LYS A 36 16.58 6.44 36.98
N ASP A 37 17.52 6.88 37.83
CA ASP A 37 17.84 6.21 39.09
C ASP A 37 18.71 7.08 40.01
N VAL A 38 18.09 8.06 40.71
CA VAL A 38 18.49 8.46 42.07
C VAL A 38 17.23 8.92 42.81
N VAL A 39 16.59 7.99 43.52
CA VAL A 39 15.62 8.28 44.58
C VAL A 39 16.29 7.99 45.91
N THR A 40 16.58 9.05 46.69
CA THR A 40 16.76 8.92 48.15
C THR A 40 15.81 9.87 48.87
N LYS A 41 14.71 9.26 49.33
CA LYS A 41 13.87 9.54 50.51
C LYS A 41 13.83 10.93 51.16
N SER A 42 12.58 11.37 51.35
CA SER A 42 11.97 11.92 52.59
C SER A 42 12.17 13.40 52.91
N SER A 43 11.11 14.19 52.71
CA SER A 43 10.45 14.94 53.79
C SER A 43 9.07 15.43 53.35
N ASP A 44 8.12 15.22 54.25
CA ASP A 44 6.71 15.61 54.22
C ASP A 44 6.47 17.12 54.11
N SER A 45 5.28 17.43 53.59
CA SER A 45 4.43 18.61 53.79
C SER A 45 5.01 20.00 53.47
N MET A 46 4.84 20.49 52.23
CA MET A 46 4.77 21.94 52.01
C MET A 46 4.08 22.45 50.73
N PHE A 47 3.31 21.66 49.97
CA PHE A 47 2.63 22.22 48.79
C PHE A 47 1.24 21.59 48.59
N GLU A 48 0.30 21.98 49.44
CA GLU A 48 -1.09 22.06 49.03
C GLU A 48 -1.24 23.27 48.09
N ASN A 49 -1.87 23.05 46.94
CA ASN A 49 -2.33 24.02 45.92
C ASN A 49 -1.29 24.68 44.99
N ILE A 50 -0.99 24.04 43.85
CA ILE A 50 -0.82 24.74 42.56
C ILE A 50 -1.46 23.90 41.44
N HIS A 51 -2.38 24.52 40.71
CA HIS A 51 -3.01 24.05 39.46
C HIS A 51 -2.01 23.44 38.46
N ALA A 52 -2.38 22.35 37.78
CA ALA A 52 -1.99 22.11 36.38
C ALA A 52 -3.00 21.18 35.70
N PHE A 53 -4.04 21.78 35.12
CA PHE A 53 -4.99 21.14 34.21
C PHE A 53 -4.41 21.15 32.77
N GLU A 54 -3.17 20.69 32.59
CA GLU A 54 -2.44 20.76 31.31
C GLU A 54 -1.66 19.45 31.01
N GLY A 55 -2.24 18.31 31.37
CA GLY A 55 -1.59 16.99 31.19
C GLY A 55 -2.07 16.18 29.98
N ASP A 56 -3.29 16.39 29.50
CA ASP A 56 -3.94 15.48 28.55
C ASP A 56 -3.77 15.92 27.08
N ASP A 57 -4.01 17.20 26.80
CA ASP A 57 -3.88 17.80 25.46
C ASP A 57 -2.45 17.70 24.89
N ALA A 58 -1.42 17.78 25.74
CA ALA A 58 -0.02 17.69 25.31
C ALA A 58 0.40 16.25 24.98
N ILE A 59 -0.15 15.27 25.72
CA ILE A 59 0.10 13.84 25.51
C ILE A 59 -0.64 13.38 24.24
N ASP A 60 -1.92 13.77 24.07
CA ASP A 60 -2.69 13.49 22.85
C ASP A 60 -2.01 14.07 21.61
N TRP A 61 -1.50 15.31 21.70
CA TRP A 61 -0.75 15.94 20.61
C TRP A 61 0.55 15.21 20.27
N CYS A 62 1.25 14.68 21.28
CA CYS A 62 2.44 13.87 21.07
C CYS A 62 2.09 12.58 20.30
N HIS A 63 1.04 11.86 20.71
CA HIS A 63 0.61 10.62 20.06
C HIS A 63 0.16 10.83 18.61
N ILE A 64 -0.54 11.93 18.32
CA ILE A 64 -0.94 12.27 16.94
C ILE A 64 0.30 12.52 16.07
N ARG A 65 1.27 13.29 16.58
CA ARG A 65 2.51 13.57 15.83
C ARG A 65 3.32 12.30 15.57
N GLU A 66 3.45 11.42 16.55
CA GLU A 66 4.16 10.15 16.34
C GLU A 66 3.38 9.23 15.38
N SER A 67 2.05 9.22 15.43
CA SER A 67 1.22 8.46 14.48
C SER A 67 1.38 8.96 13.04
N ILE A 68 1.45 10.28 12.84
CA ILE A 68 1.73 10.88 11.52
C ILE A 68 3.09 10.43 10.98
N LYS A 69 4.13 10.38 11.82
CA LYS A 69 5.45 9.90 11.36
C LYS A 69 5.41 8.44 10.89
N VAL A 70 4.69 7.59 11.62
CA VAL A 70 4.49 6.18 11.23
C VAL A 70 3.70 6.08 9.93
N LEU A 71 2.68 6.92 9.76
CA LEU A 71 1.88 7.02 8.53
C LEU A 71 2.76 7.41 7.33
N ILE A 72 3.58 8.46 7.47
CA ILE A 72 4.51 8.93 6.43
C ILE A 72 5.53 7.84 6.08
N LEU A 73 6.07 7.16 7.09
CA LEU A 73 6.99 6.04 6.85
C LEU A 73 6.31 4.90 6.08
N ALA A 74 5.07 4.54 6.44
CA ALA A 74 4.33 3.51 5.73
C ALA A 74 4.04 3.90 4.28
N MET A 75 3.65 5.16 4.02
CA MET A 75 3.47 5.69 2.66
C MET A 75 4.76 5.57 1.85
N ALA A 76 5.89 6.06 2.39
CA ALA A 76 7.18 6.00 1.72
C ALA A 76 7.63 4.55 1.43
N GLN A 77 7.33 3.60 2.33
CA GLN A 77 7.63 2.18 2.11
C GLN A 77 6.79 1.56 1.00
N ILE A 78 5.50 1.91 0.91
CA ILE A 78 4.63 1.45 -0.18
C ILE A 78 5.11 2.07 -1.50
N GLU A 79 5.36 3.38 -1.55
CA GLU A 79 5.86 4.07 -2.74
C GLU A 79 7.17 3.46 -3.26
N LEU A 80 8.13 3.19 -2.37
CA LEU A 80 9.38 2.54 -2.73
C LEU A 80 9.13 1.13 -3.30
N SER A 81 8.26 0.34 -2.64
CA SER A 81 7.93 -1.01 -3.09
C SER A 81 7.24 -1.02 -4.47
N LEU A 82 6.38 -0.03 -4.72
CA LEU A 82 5.73 0.15 -6.02
C LEU A 82 6.74 0.56 -7.08
N THR A 83 7.60 1.54 -6.81
CA THR A 83 8.62 2.02 -7.75
C THR A 83 9.61 0.92 -8.12
N ASP A 84 10.09 0.16 -7.14
CA ASP A 84 11.00 -0.96 -7.35
C ASP A 84 10.36 -2.11 -8.14
N GLY A 85 9.06 -2.34 -7.94
CA GLY A 85 8.30 -3.35 -8.68
C GLY A 85 7.93 -2.90 -10.10
N GLU A 86 7.56 -1.64 -10.28
CA GLU A 86 7.07 -1.08 -11.55
C GLU A 86 8.10 -1.22 -12.67
N HIS A 87 9.38 -0.91 -12.38
CA HIS A 87 10.45 -1.05 -13.36
C HIS A 87 10.66 -2.51 -13.82
N ASN A 88 10.47 -3.47 -12.93
CA ASN A 88 10.68 -4.89 -13.22
C ASN A 88 9.49 -5.51 -13.95
N VAL A 89 8.28 -5.05 -13.62
CA VAL A 89 7.05 -5.67 -14.11
C VAL A 89 6.54 -5.03 -15.40
N THR A 90 6.65 -3.71 -15.56
CA THR A 90 6.19 -3.02 -16.77
C THR A 90 6.92 -3.50 -18.02
N ASN A 91 8.25 -3.62 -17.94
CA ASN A 91 9.07 -4.14 -19.04
C ASN A 91 8.71 -5.60 -19.38
N LEU A 92 8.40 -6.41 -18.36
CA LEU A 92 8.04 -7.80 -18.56
C LEU A 92 6.65 -7.95 -19.18
N GLY A 93 5.68 -7.13 -18.78
CA GLY A 93 4.35 -7.06 -19.40
C GLY A 93 4.42 -6.67 -20.88
N ALA A 94 5.24 -5.68 -21.22
CA ALA A 94 5.48 -5.29 -22.62
C ALA A 94 6.06 -6.45 -23.44
N LEU A 95 7.09 -7.15 -22.91
CA LEU A 95 7.67 -8.32 -23.59
C LEU A 95 6.65 -9.43 -23.82
N PHE A 96 5.74 -9.68 -22.87
CA PHE A 96 4.69 -10.69 -23.04
C PHE A 96 3.63 -10.26 -24.07
N THR A 97 3.30 -8.97 -24.13
CA THR A 97 2.41 -8.43 -25.15
C THR A 97 3.03 -8.57 -26.55
N ASP A 98 4.29 -8.17 -26.71
CA ASP A 98 5.04 -8.35 -27.97
C ASP A 98 5.14 -9.84 -28.38
N MET A 99 5.34 -10.73 -27.41
CA MET A 99 5.34 -12.17 -27.66
C MET A 99 3.96 -12.68 -28.11
N ALA A 100 2.87 -12.15 -27.55
CA ALA A 100 1.51 -12.53 -27.94
C ALA A 100 1.25 -12.14 -29.39
N ASP A 101 1.62 -10.91 -29.76
CA ASP A 101 1.48 -10.38 -31.12
C ASP A 101 2.28 -11.21 -32.12
N HIS A 102 3.57 -11.44 -31.87
CA HIS A 102 4.42 -12.23 -32.76
C HIS A 102 3.98 -13.70 -32.86
N LEU A 103 3.53 -14.32 -31.76
CA LEU A 103 3.00 -15.69 -31.81
C LEU A 103 1.66 -15.75 -32.54
N GLY A 104 0.84 -14.71 -32.44
CA GLY A 104 -0.38 -14.55 -33.23
C GLY A 104 -0.07 -14.55 -34.73
N GLU A 105 0.87 -13.71 -35.16
CA GLU A 105 1.33 -13.64 -36.56
C GLU A 105 1.91 -14.98 -37.05
N VAL A 106 2.71 -15.66 -36.22
CA VAL A 106 3.26 -16.99 -36.53
C VAL A 106 2.14 -18.01 -36.68
N ASN A 107 1.15 -18.01 -35.79
CA ASN A 107 0.04 -18.94 -35.83
C ASN A 107 -0.85 -18.70 -37.07
N ASP A 108 -1.11 -17.44 -37.40
CA ASP A 108 -1.83 -17.05 -38.62
C ASP A 108 -1.07 -17.53 -39.86
N PHE A 109 0.24 -17.28 -39.93
CA PHE A 109 1.06 -17.77 -41.04
C PHE A 109 1.01 -19.30 -41.16
N LEU A 110 1.20 -20.04 -40.06
CA LEU A 110 1.16 -21.50 -40.04
C LEU A 110 -0.20 -22.06 -40.48
N SER A 111 -1.30 -21.36 -40.18
CA SER A 111 -2.65 -21.75 -40.60
C SER A 111 -2.88 -21.62 -42.11
N THR A 112 -2.13 -20.75 -42.79
CA THR A 112 -2.22 -20.59 -44.26
C THR A 112 -1.45 -21.66 -45.04
N GLN A 113 -0.54 -22.38 -44.38
CA GLN A 113 0.30 -23.38 -45.03
C GLN A 113 -0.42 -24.74 -45.06
N SER A 114 -0.49 -25.36 -46.24
CA SER A 114 -1.22 -26.62 -46.46
C SER A 114 -0.52 -27.85 -45.86
N ASP A 115 0.74 -27.75 -45.47
CA ASP A 115 1.59 -28.87 -45.02
C ASP A 115 2.15 -28.66 -43.60
N THR A 116 1.52 -27.79 -42.80
CA THR A 116 1.95 -27.59 -41.40
C THR A 116 1.68 -28.86 -40.59
N PRO A 117 2.70 -29.44 -39.91
CA PRO A 117 2.48 -30.59 -39.05
C PRO A 117 1.51 -30.26 -37.92
N VAL A 118 0.56 -31.16 -37.66
CA VAL A 118 -0.46 -31.00 -36.58
C VAL A 118 0.18 -30.70 -35.23
N LEU A 119 1.32 -31.32 -34.93
CA LEU A 119 2.05 -31.10 -33.68
C LEU A 119 2.58 -29.65 -33.55
N VAL A 120 3.00 -29.05 -34.66
CA VAL A 120 3.48 -27.65 -34.70
C VAL A 120 2.32 -26.69 -34.45
N MET A 121 1.16 -26.92 -35.10
CA MET A 121 -0.06 -26.15 -34.83
C MET A 121 -0.48 -26.26 -33.36
N ALA A 122 -0.48 -27.47 -32.80
CA ALA A 122 -0.87 -27.69 -31.40
C ALA A 122 0.06 -26.96 -30.42
N HIS A 123 1.38 -27.01 -30.63
CA HIS A 123 2.33 -26.27 -29.79
C HIS A 123 2.22 -24.75 -29.97
N SER A 124 1.94 -24.27 -31.18
CA SER A 124 1.70 -22.85 -31.46
C SER A 124 0.52 -22.30 -30.66
N THR A 125 -0.63 -23.00 -30.68
CA THR A 125 -1.81 -22.62 -29.88
C THR A 125 -1.50 -22.62 -28.38
N ILE A 126 -0.83 -23.65 -27.87
CA ILE A 126 -0.45 -23.71 -26.44
C ILE A 126 0.45 -22.53 -26.05
N LEU A 127 1.38 -22.13 -26.92
CA LEU A 127 2.27 -20.99 -26.65
C LEU A 127 1.48 -19.67 -26.58
N VAL A 128 0.54 -19.45 -27.51
CA VAL A 128 -0.35 -18.27 -27.47
C VAL A 128 -1.13 -18.23 -26.16
N ASP A 129 -1.76 -19.35 -25.77
CA ASP A 129 -2.52 -19.44 -24.52
C ASP A 129 -1.64 -19.13 -23.30
N LYS A 130 -0.42 -19.67 -23.26
CA LYS A 130 0.51 -19.45 -22.15
C LYS A 130 1.04 -18.03 -22.06
N VAL A 131 1.25 -17.37 -23.20
CA VAL A 131 1.64 -15.96 -23.22
C VAL A 131 0.47 -15.09 -22.78
N ASN A 132 -0.75 -15.37 -23.23
CA ASN A 132 -1.96 -14.67 -22.77
C ASN A 132 -2.19 -14.83 -21.26
N GLU A 133 -2.01 -16.03 -20.68
CA GLU A 133 -2.01 -16.23 -19.23
C GLU A 133 -0.99 -15.32 -18.52
N GLY A 134 0.19 -15.14 -19.12
CA GLY A 134 1.22 -14.22 -18.64
C GLY A 134 0.80 -12.76 -18.69
N VAL A 135 0.18 -12.31 -19.80
CA VAL A 135 -0.36 -10.95 -19.94
C VAL A 135 -1.40 -10.65 -18.85
N VAL A 136 -2.34 -11.56 -18.62
CA VAL A 136 -3.37 -11.42 -17.56
C VAL A 136 -2.73 -11.31 -16.17
N ALA A 137 -1.66 -12.08 -15.90
CA ALA A 137 -0.94 -11.97 -14.64
C ALA A 137 -0.26 -10.59 -14.44
N PHE A 138 0.17 -9.94 -15.52
CA PHE A 138 0.73 -8.59 -15.45
C PHE A 138 -0.33 -7.51 -15.26
N GLN A 139 -1.51 -7.65 -15.86
CA GLN A 139 -2.64 -6.77 -15.59
C GLN A 139 -3.08 -6.83 -14.12
N PHE A 140 -3.00 -8.02 -13.49
CA PHE A 140 -3.24 -8.15 -12.06
C PHE A 140 -2.23 -7.34 -11.22
N TYR A 141 -0.96 -7.32 -11.63
CA TYR A 141 0.05 -6.49 -10.97
C TYR A 141 -0.25 -5.00 -11.12
N ASP A 142 -0.57 -4.53 -12.33
CA ASP A 142 -0.93 -3.13 -12.57
C ASP A 142 -2.11 -2.69 -11.68
N ARG A 143 -3.14 -3.53 -11.62
CA ARG A 143 -4.30 -3.32 -10.73
C ARG A 143 -3.92 -3.25 -9.25
N ILE A 144 -2.98 -4.08 -8.78
CA ILE A 144 -2.47 -3.99 -7.40
C ILE A 144 -1.75 -2.65 -7.19
N SER A 145 -0.88 -2.27 -8.12
CA SER A 145 -0.11 -1.03 -8.05
C SER A 145 -1.04 0.18 -7.92
N GLN A 146 -2.05 0.27 -8.78
CA GLN A 146 -3.05 1.34 -8.76
C GLN A 146 -3.81 1.38 -7.43
N ARG A 147 -4.26 0.24 -6.91
CA ARG A 147 -4.97 0.18 -5.62
C ARG A 147 -4.10 0.64 -4.45
N LEU A 148 -2.80 0.33 -4.48
CA LEU A 148 -1.85 0.81 -3.47
C LEU A 148 -1.54 2.29 -3.61
N GLN A 149 -1.50 2.85 -4.82
CA GLN A 149 -1.42 4.29 -5.03
C GLN A 149 -2.65 5.01 -4.45
N HIS A 150 -3.86 4.46 -4.60
CA HIS A 150 -5.06 5.01 -3.94
C HIS A 150 -4.95 4.96 -2.41
N VAL A 151 -4.36 3.90 -1.85
CA VAL A 151 -4.08 3.83 -0.40
C VAL A 151 -3.12 4.93 0.02
N ILE A 152 -2.00 5.12 -0.69
CA ILE A 152 -1.04 6.21 -0.40
C ILE A 152 -1.73 7.58 -0.44
N MET A 153 -2.53 7.85 -1.48
CA MET A 153 -3.29 9.10 -1.60
C MET A 153 -4.22 9.30 -0.39
N GLY A 154 -4.96 8.27 0.01
CA GLY A 154 -5.86 8.36 1.17
C GLY A 154 -5.12 8.59 2.48
N LEU A 155 -3.94 7.99 2.65
CA LEU A 155 -3.08 8.24 3.81
C LEU A 155 -2.49 9.67 3.78
N ALA A 156 -2.15 10.21 2.62
CA ALA A 156 -1.68 11.59 2.48
C ALA A 156 -2.77 12.61 2.84
N LEU A 157 -4.00 12.41 2.36
CA LEU A 157 -5.15 13.23 2.77
C LEU A 157 -5.41 13.15 4.28
N MET A 158 -5.21 11.97 4.87
CA MET A 158 -5.31 11.78 6.33
C MET A 158 -4.22 12.53 7.09
N GLU A 159 -2.99 12.52 6.59
CA GLU A 159 -1.87 13.31 7.13
C GLU A 159 -2.22 14.79 7.20
N GLU A 160 -2.79 15.35 6.13
CA GLU A 160 -3.18 16.76 6.06
C GLU A 160 -4.26 17.14 7.09
N VAL A 161 -5.19 16.24 7.39
CA VAL A 161 -6.22 16.47 8.41
C VAL A 161 -5.62 16.33 9.80
N LEU A 162 -4.75 15.34 10.01
CA LEU A 162 -4.15 15.06 11.31
C LEU A 162 -3.10 16.09 11.73
N SER A 163 -2.44 16.76 10.79
CA SER A 163 -1.37 17.73 11.09
C SER A 163 -1.84 19.06 11.71
N SER A 164 -3.13 19.43 11.61
CA SER A 164 -3.70 20.66 12.17
C SER A 164 -4.79 20.42 13.21
N LYS A 165 -4.69 21.06 14.39
CA LYS A 165 -5.69 20.90 15.48
C LYS A 165 -7.07 21.37 15.05
N GLU A 166 -7.11 22.43 14.24
CA GLU A 166 -8.32 23.01 13.66
C GLU A 166 -8.98 22.04 12.68
N ARG A 167 -8.19 21.39 11.81
CA ARG A 167 -8.71 20.41 10.84
C ARG A 167 -9.21 19.15 11.52
N ARG A 168 -8.46 18.61 12.49
CA ARG A 168 -8.86 17.40 13.25
C ARG A 168 -10.21 17.53 13.95
N THR A 169 -10.53 18.72 14.46
CA THR A 169 -11.79 18.97 15.17
C THR A 169 -12.92 19.41 14.23
N SER A 170 -12.61 19.67 12.95
CA SER A 170 -13.57 20.12 11.95
C SER A 170 -14.22 18.94 11.23
N GLN A 171 -15.54 18.80 11.39
CA GLN A 171 -16.32 17.82 10.64
C GLN A 171 -16.24 18.03 9.12
N ASP A 172 -16.13 19.29 8.67
CA ASP A 172 -15.99 19.62 7.24
C ASP A 172 -14.67 19.10 6.65
N ALA A 173 -13.58 19.16 7.42
CA ALA A 173 -12.29 18.64 6.99
C ALA A 173 -12.32 17.11 6.82
N TRP A 174 -12.97 16.39 7.75
CA TRP A 174 -13.16 14.95 7.65
C TRP A 174 -14.08 14.55 6.50
N LYS A 175 -15.13 15.34 6.20
CA LYS A 175 -16.00 15.10 5.06
C LYS A 175 -15.25 15.26 3.74
N LYS A 176 -14.45 16.32 3.60
CA LYS A 176 -13.59 16.54 2.43
C LYS A 176 -12.57 15.42 2.22
N LEU A 177 -12.00 14.89 3.30
CA LEU A 177 -11.13 13.72 3.22
C LEU A 177 -11.90 12.50 2.66
N GLN A 178 -13.11 12.24 3.15
CA GLN A 178 -13.91 11.11 2.66
C GLN A 178 -14.29 11.28 1.19
N GLU A 179 -14.69 12.49 0.81
CA GLU A 179 -15.00 12.84 -0.59
C GLU A 179 -13.77 12.67 -1.49
N GLY A 180 -12.60 13.15 -1.09
CA GLY A 180 -11.37 13.01 -1.86
C GLY A 180 -10.93 11.55 -2.04
N ILE A 181 -11.09 10.70 -1.02
CA ILE A 181 -10.83 9.26 -1.15
C ILE A 181 -11.84 8.63 -2.10
N GLN A 182 -13.13 8.95 -1.98
CA GLN A 182 -14.17 8.40 -2.84
C GLN A 182 -14.00 8.79 -4.31
N GLU A 183 -13.60 10.03 -4.58
CA GLU A 183 -13.33 10.54 -5.93
C GLU A 183 -12.10 9.87 -6.58
N SER A 184 -11.14 9.40 -5.78
CA SER A 184 -9.97 8.67 -6.29
C SER A 184 -10.31 7.28 -6.85
N TYR A 185 -11.43 6.69 -6.45
CA TYR A 185 -11.85 5.39 -6.98
C TYR A 185 -12.48 5.53 -8.37
N SER A 186 -11.94 4.78 -9.32
CA SER A 186 -12.44 4.73 -10.71
C SER A 186 -13.61 3.78 -10.89
N LEU A 187 -13.65 2.68 -10.10
CA LEU A 187 -14.66 1.63 -10.23
C LEU A 187 -15.86 1.86 -9.31
N ASP A 188 -17.07 1.62 -9.81
CA ASP A 188 -18.30 1.77 -9.03
C ASP A 188 -18.42 0.75 -7.89
N CYS A 189 -17.91 -0.47 -8.08
CA CYS A 189 -17.83 -1.47 -7.01
C CYS A 189 -16.91 -1.03 -5.85
N GLU A 190 -15.82 -0.30 -6.12
CA GLU A 190 -14.95 0.26 -5.09
C GLU A 190 -15.64 1.40 -4.32
N ARG A 191 -16.35 2.29 -5.01
CA ARG A 191 -17.14 3.36 -4.38
C ARG A 191 -18.25 2.82 -3.47
N LYS A 192 -18.98 1.79 -3.93
CA LYS A 192 -20.00 1.11 -3.12
C LYS A 192 -19.39 0.46 -1.88
N MET A 193 -18.25 -0.20 -2.02
CA MET A 193 -17.53 -0.79 -0.89
C MET A 193 -17.15 0.29 0.14
N PHE A 194 -16.63 1.42 -0.32
CA PHE A 194 -16.31 2.56 0.53
C PHE A 194 -17.55 3.09 1.29
N ASP A 195 -18.67 3.26 0.60
CA ASP A 195 -19.93 3.69 1.23
C ASP A 195 -20.42 2.71 2.30
N LEU A 196 -20.28 1.40 2.07
CA LEU A 196 -20.62 0.37 3.06
C LEU A 196 -19.74 0.48 4.30
N LEU A 197 -18.43 0.66 4.12
CA LEU A 197 -17.49 0.84 5.22
C LEU A 197 -17.80 2.10 6.03
N LEU A 198 -18.14 3.22 5.38
CA LEU A 198 -18.56 4.45 6.05
C LEU A 198 -19.86 4.29 6.85
N LYS A 199 -20.78 3.43 6.38
CA LYS A 199 -22.02 3.10 7.11
C LYS A 199 -21.79 2.16 8.31
N GLY A 200 -20.56 1.68 8.51
CA GLY A 200 -20.18 0.78 9.60
C GLY A 200 -20.41 -0.70 9.30
N THR A 201 -20.62 -1.07 8.03
CA THR A 201 -20.64 -2.48 7.62
C THR A 201 -19.28 -3.12 7.92
N PRO A 202 -19.25 -4.31 8.53
CA PRO A 202 -17.98 -4.94 8.87
C PRO A 202 -17.19 -5.27 7.59
N VAL A 203 -15.86 -5.05 7.65
CA VAL A 203 -14.96 -5.15 6.49
C VAL A 203 -15.11 -6.46 5.72
N HIS A 204 -15.25 -7.59 6.42
CA HIS A 204 -15.38 -8.90 5.78
C HIS A 204 -16.65 -9.03 4.92
N GLU A 205 -17.74 -8.37 5.31
CA GLU A 205 -19.01 -8.38 4.59
C GLU A 205 -18.94 -7.44 3.38
N ALA A 206 -18.38 -6.24 3.56
CA ALA A 206 -18.13 -5.31 2.46
C ALA A 206 -17.23 -5.95 1.37
N LEU A 207 -16.18 -6.66 1.77
CA LEU A 207 -15.29 -7.40 0.86
C LEU A 207 -15.99 -8.57 0.15
N LYS A 208 -16.96 -9.22 0.81
CA LYS A 208 -17.74 -10.28 0.20
C LYS A 208 -18.64 -9.73 -0.91
N LEU A 209 -19.38 -8.65 -0.62
CA LEU A 209 -20.24 -7.98 -1.59
C LEU A 209 -19.42 -7.43 -2.77
N TYR A 210 -18.25 -6.84 -2.50
CA TYR A 210 -17.32 -6.41 -3.55
C TYR A 210 -16.98 -7.56 -4.49
N LYS A 211 -16.57 -8.72 -3.96
CA LYS A 211 -16.23 -9.89 -4.80
C LYS A 211 -17.40 -10.39 -5.64
N GLU A 212 -18.61 -10.40 -5.07
CA GLU A 212 -19.81 -10.86 -5.78
C GLU A 212 -20.27 -9.90 -6.88
N GLU A 213 -20.06 -8.59 -6.73
CA GLU A 213 -20.33 -7.61 -7.80
C GLU A 213 -19.20 -7.60 -8.84
N TYR A 214 -17.95 -7.60 -8.39
CA TYR A 214 -16.77 -7.58 -9.24
C TYR A 214 -16.69 -8.80 -10.18
N GLN A 215 -17.05 -9.99 -9.67
CA GLN A 215 -17.12 -11.21 -10.50
C GLN A 215 -18.27 -11.19 -11.52
N LYS A 216 -19.34 -10.42 -11.27
CA LYS A 216 -20.41 -10.22 -12.25
C LYS A 216 -19.97 -9.24 -13.33
N GLU A 217 -19.26 -8.18 -12.95
CA GLU A 217 -18.68 -7.21 -13.91
C GLU A 217 -17.64 -7.89 -14.82
N GLU A 218 -16.70 -8.71 -14.30
CA GLU A 218 -15.74 -9.44 -15.14
C GLU A 218 -16.37 -10.51 -16.06
N THR A 219 -17.58 -11.00 -15.76
CA THR A 219 -18.29 -11.97 -16.63
C THR A 219 -19.22 -11.30 -17.65
N GLU A 220 -19.55 -10.02 -17.45
CA GLU A 220 -20.30 -9.20 -18.42
C GLU A 220 -19.35 -8.42 -19.35
N ASP A 221 -18.17 -7.98 -18.87
CA ASP A 221 -17.13 -7.26 -19.61
C ASP A 221 -15.95 -8.15 -20.04
N ASP A 222 -16.23 -9.36 -20.53
CA ASP A 222 -15.24 -10.26 -21.16
C ASP A 222 -14.62 -9.67 -22.46
N ILE A 223 -14.83 -8.38 -22.76
CA ILE A 223 -14.24 -7.61 -23.86
C ILE A 223 -14.07 -6.12 -23.47
N GLU A 224 -13.31 -5.78 -22.43
CA GLU A 224 -12.59 -4.50 -22.42
C GLU A 224 -11.09 -4.76 -22.53
N LEU A 225 -10.70 -5.08 -23.77
CA LEU A 225 -9.34 -4.97 -24.26
C LEU A 225 -9.00 -3.47 -24.33
N PHE A 226 -8.21 -2.98 -23.37
CA PHE A 226 -7.39 -1.78 -23.54
C PHE A 226 -5.94 -2.21 -23.75
#